data_AF-A0A8W8LXM4-F1
#
_entry.id   AF-A0A8W8LXM4-F1
#
_cell.length_a   1.000
_cell.length_b   1.000
_cell.length_c   1.000
_cell.angle_alpha   90.00
_cell.angle_beta   90.00
_cell.angle_gamma   90.00
#
_symmetry.space_group_name_H-M   'P 1'
#
loop_
_entity.id
_entity.type
_entity.pdbx_description
1 polymer ?
#
loop_
_entity_poly.entity_id
_entity_poly.type
_entity_poly.pdbx_seq_one_letter_code
_entity_poly.pdbx_strand_id
1 'polypeptide(L)' 'GAQLHDVDFTVGENIHDMHFCGHFTGHASTGQRITVFCPHNTVGRYVQLQTVNGNSNILTPAEVLVWGVREIH' A
#
# COMPACT_ATOMS: atom_id res chain seq x y z
N GLY A 1 11.80 13.07 -6.70
CA GLY A 1 11.09 12.46 -5.57
C GLY A 1 9.87 13.26 -5.18
N ALA A 2 8.88 13.39 -6.07
CA ALA A 2 7.57 13.97 -5.73
C ALA A 2 6.41 13.15 -6.31
N GLN A 3 6.72 11.99 -6.93
CA GLN A 3 5.73 11.17 -7.62
C GLN A 3 4.92 10.38 -6.58
N LEU A 4 5.59 9.64 -5.69
CA LEU A 4 4.92 8.94 -4.60
C LEU A 4 4.64 9.88 -3.42
N HIS A 5 3.36 10.11 -3.14
CA HIS A 5 2.87 10.92 -2.02
C HIS A 5 1.45 10.52 -1.65
N ASP A 6 1.10 10.76 -0.39
CA ASP A 6 -0.27 10.62 0.14
C ASP A 6 -0.95 9.32 -0.32
N VAL A 7 -0.34 8.19 0.03
CA VAL A 7 -0.71 6.85 -0.48
C VAL A 7 -1.46 6.05 0.58
N ASP A 8 -2.62 5.54 0.20
CA ASP A 8 -3.34 4.51 0.93
C ASP A 8 -2.90 3.11 0.47
N PHE A 9 -2.75 2.22 1.45
CA PHE A 9 -2.40 0.82 1.26
C PHE A 9 -3.57 -0.04 1.73
N THR A 10 -4.16 -0.78 0.80
CA THR A 10 -5.26 -1.71 1.11
C THR A 10 -4.93 -3.11 0.62
N VAL A 11 -5.43 -4.11 1.35
CA VAL A 11 -5.20 -5.53 1.06
C VAL A 11 -6.51 -6.29 1.23
N GLY A 12 -6.79 -7.22 0.33
CA GLY A 12 -8.02 -8.02 0.40
C GLY A 12 -7.91 -9.34 -0.33
N GLU A 13 -8.83 -10.25 -0.04
CA GLU A 13 -8.97 -11.52 -0.77
C GLU A 13 -9.61 -11.31 -2.17
N ASN A 14 -10.40 -10.25 -2.30
CA ASN A 14 -11.12 -9.85 -3.50
C ASN A 14 -10.90 -8.36 -3.77
N ILE A 15 -10.79 -7.96 -5.05
CA ILE A 15 -10.65 -6.54 -5.45
C ILE A 15 -11.83 -5.65 -5.05
N HIS A 16 -13.00 -6.24 -4.76
CA HIS A 16 -14.19 -5.52 -4.31
C HIS A 16 -14.34 -5.45 -2.78
N ASP A 17 -13.50 -6.16 -2.03
CA ASP A 17 -13.51 -6.19 -0.57
C ASP A 17 -12.08 -6.01 -0.05
N MET A 18 -11.65 -4.75 -0.05
CA MET A 18 -10.30 -4.34 0.31
C MET A 18 -10.30 -3.75 1.72
N HIS A 19 -9.40 -4.22 2.58
CA HIS A 19 -9.23 -3.73 3.94
C HIS A 19 -8.09 -2.72 4.01
N PHE A 20 -8.30 -1.62 4.72
CA PHE A 20 -7.28 -0.60 4.94
C PHE A 20 -6.16 -1.12 5.85
N CYS A 21 -4.92 -1.00 5.39
CA CYS A 21 -3.72 -1.38 6.15
C CYS A 21 -2.93 -0.17 6.64
N GLY A 22 -2.97 0.96 5.94
CA GLY A 22 -2.33 2.18 6.40
C GLY A 22 -2.28 3.29 5.36
N HIS A 23 -1.80 4.45 5.81
CA HIS A 23 -1.66 5.66 5.01
C HIS A 23 -0.26 6.25 5.18
N PHE A 24 0.37 6.65 4.10
CA PHE A 24 1.61 7.42 4.09
C PHE A 24 1.33 8.85 3.67
N THR A 25 1.64 9.81 4.53
CA THR A 25 1.40 11.25 4.28
C THR A 25 2.62 11.96 3.72
N GLY A 26 2.39 12.87 2.76
CA GLY A 26 3.40 13.74 2.19
C GLY A 26 4.26 13.06 1.13
N HIS A 27 5.33 13.74 0.70
CA HIS A 27 6.16 13.28 -0.41
C HIS A 27 7.27 12.31 0.03
N ALA A 28 7.39 11.19 -0.68
CA ALA A 28 8.51 10.30 -0.50
C ALA A 28 9.79 10.87 -1.13
N SER A 29 10.88 10.81 -0.37
CA SER A 29 12.21 11.12 -0.87
C SER A 29 12.77 9.98 -1.73
N THR A 30 13.71 10.29 -2.63
CA THR A 30 14.33 9.28 -3.50
C THR A 30 15.04 8.23 -2.65
N GLY A 31 14.71 6.95 -2.86
CA GLY A 31 15.29 5.83 -2.11
C GLY A 31 14.63 5.55 -0.75
N GLN A 32 13.61 6.33 -0.35
CA GLN A 32 12.86 6.09 0.86
C GLN A 32 12.12 4.75 0.80
N ARG A 33 12.15 4.02 1.93
CA ARG A 33 11.38 2.79 2.13
C ARG A 33 10.20 3.09 3.04
N ILE A 34 9.02 2.70 2.60
CA ILE A 34 7.77 2.83 3.35
C ILE A 34 7.33 1.42 3.72
N THR A 35 6.94 1.22 4.98
CA THR A 35 6.47 -0.07 5.47
C THR A 35 5.14 0.13 6.18
N VAL A 36 4.16 -0.69 5.82
CA VAL A 36 2.81 -0.66 6.36
C VAL A 36 2.45 -2.06 6.82
N PHE A 37 1.86 -2.17 8.01
CA PHE A 37 1.39 -3.41 8.59
C PHE A 37 -0.14 -3.35 8.69
N CYS A 38 -0.83 -4.36 8.16
CA CYS A 38 -2.28 -4.43 8.29
C CYS A 38 -2.64 -4.60 9.78
N PRO A 39 -3.62 -3.82 10.29
CA PRO A 39 -3.95 -3.80 11.72
C PRO A 39 -4.70 -5.05 12.21
N HIS A 40 -5.20 -5.85 11.27
CA HIS A 40 -5.95 -7.08 11.54
C HIS A 40 -5.36 -8.26 10.75
N ASN A 41 -5.77 -9.47 11.09
CA ASN A 41 -5.46 -10.66 10.31
C ASN A 41 -6.14 -10.56 8.94
N THR A 42 -5.46 -9.93 7.98
CA THR A 42 -5.95 -9.75 6.62
C THR A 42 -5.49 -10.90 5.75
N VAL A 43 -6.44 -11.67 5.19
CA VAL A 43 -6.15 -12.61 4.12
C VAL A 43 -5.94 -11.82 2.83
N GLY A 44 -4.71 -11.86 2.30
CA GLY A 44 -4.32 -11.09 1.12
C GLY A 44 -4.22 -11.95 -0.13
N ARG A 45 -4.97 -11.58 -1.18
CA ARG A 45 -4.73 -12.01 -2.57
C ARG A 45 -4.39 -10.81 -3.47
N TYR A 46 -4.95 -9.65 -3.15
CA TYR A 46 -4.76 -8.40 -3.88
C TYR A 46 -4.20 -7.32 -2.95
N VAL A 47 -3.31 -6.49 -3.50
CA VAL A 47 -2.73 -5.33 -2.83
C VAL A 47 -2.99 -4.12 -3.72
N GLN A 48 -3.53 -3.05 -3.16
CA GLN A 48 -3.76 -1.78 -3.85
C GLN A 48 -2.99 -0.67 -3.16
N LEU A 49 -2.27 0.10 -3.97
CA LEU A 49 -1.62 1.35 -3.58
C LEU A 49 -2.31 2.46 -4.37
N GLN A 50 -2.81 3.47 -3.66
CA GLN A 50 -3.55 4.55 -4.28
C GLN A 50 -3.11 5.89 -3.72
N THR A 51 -2.68 6.81 -4.60
CA THR A 51 -2.57 8.22 -4.23
C THR A 51 -3.97 8.77 -4.02
N VAL A 52 -4.24 9.26 -2.82
CA VAL A 52 -5.58 9.71 -2.37
C VAL A 52 -5.68 11.23 -2.24
N ASN A 53 -4.57 11.95 -2.35
CA ASN A 53 -4.52 13.40 -2.28
C ASN A 53 -3.45 13.96 -3.23
N GLY A 54 -3.55 15.25 -3.55
CA GLY A 54 -2.61 15.97 -4.40
C GLY A 54 -3.15 16.25 -5.81
N ASN A 55 -2.40 17.07 -6.55
CA ASN A 55 -2.76 17.49 -7.91
C ASN A 55 -2.20 16.53 -8.99
N SER A 56 -1.47 15.49 -8.60
CA SER A 56 -0.88 14.51 -9.51
C SER A 56 -1.03 13.11 -8.94
N ASN A 57 -1.46 12.13 -9.74
CA ASN A 57 -1.65 10.76 -9.30
C ASN A 57 -0.59 9.83 -9.91
N ILE A 58 0.69 10.17 -9.74
CA ILE A 58 1.79 9.44 -10.36
C ILE A 58 2.39 8.46 -9.35
N LEU A 59 1.98 7.20 -9.40
CA LEU A 59 2.57 6.15 -8.56
C LEU A 59 3.78 5.52 -9.28
N THR A 60 4.98 5.69 -8.74
CA THR A 60 6.24 5.14 -9.31
C THR A 60 7.06 4.41 -8.25
N PRO A 61 6.58 3.26 -7.75
CA PRO A 61 7.37 2.44 -6.84
C PRO A 61 8.51 1.78 -7.63
N ALA A 62 9.71 1.78 -7.05
CA ALA A 62 10.82 1.00 -7.61
C ALA A 62 10.63 -0.50 -7.38
N GLU A 63 10.11 -0.86 -6.20
CA GLU A 63 9.82 -2.23 -5.79
C GLU A 63 8.64 -2.22 -4.80
N VAL A 64 7.79 -3.24 -4.86
CA VAL A 64 6.75 -3.52 -3.87
C VAL A 64 6.99 -4.92 -3.32
N LEU A 65 7.31 -5.00 -2.03
CA LEU A 65 7.49 -6.25 -1.31
C LEU A 65 6.26 -6.50 -0.44
N VAL A 66 5.69 -7.70 -0.55
CA VAL A 66 4.52 -8.13 0.22
C VAL A 66 4.90 -9.38 0.99
N TRP A 67 4.61 -9.39 2.29
CA TRP A 67 4.90 -10.53 3.16
C TRP A 67 3.72 -10.81 4.10
N GLY A 68 3.61 -12.08 4.48
CA GLY A 68 2.59 -12.58 5.40
C GLY A 68 2.91 -14.00 5.81
N VAL A 69 2.18 -14.50 6.80
CA VAL A 69 2.22 -15.93 7.16
C VAL A 69 1.30 -16.71 6.23
N ARG A 70 1.69 -17.94 5.89
CA ARG A 70 0.84 -18.82 5.09
C ARG A 70 -0.27 -19.36 5.98
N GLU A 71 -1.51 -19.03 5.66
CA GLU A 71 -2.70 -19.71 6.18
C GLU A 71 -2.65 -21.18 5.73
N ILE A 72 -2.64 -22.11 6.68
CA ILE A 72 -2.72 -23.55 6.44
C ILE A 72 -4.10 -23.98 6.95
N HIS A 73 -5.03 -24.24 6.03
CA HIS A 73 -6.31 -24.89 6.30
C HIS A 73 -6.18 -26.39 6.05
#